data_AF-A0AB34QEL7-F1
#
_entry.id   AF-A0AB34QEL7-F1
#
_cell.length_a   1.000
_cell.length_b   1.000
_cell.length_c   1.000
_cell.angle_alpha   90.00
_cell.angle_beta   90.00
_cell.angle_gamma   90.00
#
_symmetry.space_group_name_H-M   'P 1'
#
loop_
_entity.id
_entity.type
_entity.pdbx_description
1 polymer ?
#
loop_
_entity_poly.entity_id
_entity_poly.type
_entity_poly.pdbx_seq_one_letter_code
_entity_poly.pdbx_strand_id
1 'polypeptide(L)' 'MNLQRTIEVARAAARMGGPGPLSTGEALTAALVLNRADWLAEMDYTIAEALDRIDSDTVQHLREAERVLRREVP' A
#
# COMPACT_ATOMS: atom_id res chain seq x y z
N MET A 1 10.75 -4.12 -0.60
CA MET A 1 10.08 -4.53 -1.86
C MET A 1 10.49 -3.59 -2.99
N ASN A 2 10.56 -4.03 -4.25
CA ASN A 2 10.87 -3.11 -5.36
C ASN A 2 9.61 -2.34 -5.84
N LEU A 3 9.80 -1.31 -6.67
CA LEU A 3 8.72 -0.48 -7.20
C LEU A 3 7.63 -1.29 -7.91
N GLN A 4 8.02 -2.20 -8.81
CA GLN A 4 7.07 -2.97 -9.62
C GLN A 4 6.13 -3.79 -8.73
N ARG A 5 6.67 -4.48 -7.73
CA ARG A 5 5.87 -5.26 -6.79
C ARG A 5 4.98 -4.36 -5.91
N THR A 6 5.47 -3.18 -5.53
CA THR A 6 4.67 -2.17 -4.80
C THR A 6 3.42 -1.77 -5.59
N ILE A 7 3.57 -1.52 -6.89
CA ILE A 7 2.46 -1.20 -7.80
C ILE A 7 1.49 -2.37 -7.91
N GLU A 8 1.98 -3.60 -8.11
CA GLU A 8 1.13 -4.79 -8.28
C GLU A 8 0.27 -5.08 -7.05
N VAL A 9 0.86 -4.99 -5.85
CA VAL A 9 0.19 -5.19 -4.56
C VAL A 9 -0.93 -4.17 -4.37
N ALA A 10 -0.63 -2.87 -4.55
CA ALA A 10 -1.61 -1.81 -4.41
C ALA A 10 -2.71 -1.90 -5.48
N ARG A 11 -2.37 -2.25 -6.74
CA ARG A 11 -3.36 -2.46 -7.81
C ARG A 11 -4.30 -3.63 -7.51
N ALA A 12 -3.77 -4.73 -6.97
CA ALA A 12 -4.59 -5.87 -6.59
C ALA A 12 -5.60 -5.50 -5.50
N ALA A 13 -5.14 -4.82 -4.44
CA ALA A 13 -6.01 -4.38 -3.35
C ALA A 13 -7.08 -3.38 -3.83
N ALA A 14 -6.71 -2.44 -4.69
CA ALA A 14 -7.65 -1.48 -5.27
C ALA A 14 -8.79 -2.18 -6.03
N ARG A 15 -8.48 -3.19 -6.86
CA ARG A 15 -9.50 -3.95 -7.59
C ARG A 15 -10.41 -4.78 -6.70
N MET A 16 -9.89 -5.26 -5.56
CA MET A 16 -10.66 -6.06 -4.61
C MET A 16 -11.50 -5.21 -3.65
N GLY A 17 -11.22 -3.90 -3.56
CA GLY A 17 -11.86 -3.01 -2.59
C GLY A 17 -11.40 -3.25 -1.14
N GLY A 18 -10.29 -3.97 -0.95
CA GLY A 18 -9.77 -4.36 0.36
C GLY A 18 -8.37 -4.98 0.26
N PRO A 19 -7.66 -5.17 1.40
CA PRO A 19 -6.31 -5.73 1.43
C PRO A 19 -6.21 -7.20 0.97
N GLY A 20 -7.32 -7.92 0.73
CA GLY A 20 -7.29 -9.26 0.10
C GLY A 20 -6.42 -10.29 0.86
N PRO A 21 -5.90 -11.34 0.19
CA PRO A 21 -5.04 -12.36 0.80
C PRO A 21 -3.57 -11.89 0.97
N LEU A 22 -3.34 -10.58 1.05
CA LEU A 22 -2.00 -10.02 1.19
C LEU A 22 -1.40 -10.36 2.55
N SER A 23 -0.07 -10.46 2.61
CA SER A 23 0.61 -10.45 3.91
C SER A 23 0.37 -9.11 4.62
N THR A 24 0.55 -9.04 5.94
CA THR A 24 0.36 -7.79 6.70
C THR A 24 1.19 -6.64 6.13
N GLY A 25 2.46 -6.86 5.78
CA GLY A 25 3.31 -5.82 5.19
C GLY A 25 2.84 -5.35 3.82
N GLU A 26 2.33 -6.25 2.98
CA GLU A 26 1.74 -5.90 1.68
C GLU A 26 0.41 -5.15 1.84
N ALA A 27 -0.43 -5.55 2.81
CA ALA A 27 -1.67 -4.85 3.13
C ALA A 27 -1.42 -3.42 3.60
N LEU A 28 -0.44 -3.22 4.49
CA LEU A 28 0.00 -1.89 4.93
C LEU A 28 0.57 -1.07 3.77
N THR A 29 1.37 -1.70 2.90
CA THR A 29 1.89 -1.04 1.70
C THR A 29 0.76 -0.59 0.79
N ALA A 30 -0.21 -1.46 0.51
CA ALA A 30 -1.37 -1.12 -0.32
C ALA A 30 -2.17 0.03 0.30
N ALA A 31 -2.44 -0.01 1.60
CA ALA A 31 -3.16 1.04 2.30
C ALA A 31 -2.44 2.40 2.21
N LEU A 32 -1.11 2.43 2.38
CA LEU A 32 -0.30 3.64 2.25
C LEU A 32 -0.29 4.19 0.82
N VAL A 33 -0.09 3.33 -0.19
CA VAL A 33 -0.09 3.74 -1.61
C VAL A 33 -1.45 4.26 -2.06
N LEU A 34 -2.53 3.62 -1.62
CA LEU A 34 -3.91 3.99 -1.97
C LEU A 34 -4.47 5.10 -1.07
N ASN A 35 -3.69 5.62 -0.13
CA ASN A 35 -4.11 6.61 0.86
C ASN A 35 -5.37 6.21 1.65
N ARG A 36 -5.46 4.93 2.03
CA ARG A 36 -6.56 4.34 2.81
C ARG A 36 -6.21 4.26 4.29
N ALA A 37 -6.31 5.41 4.96
CA ALA A 37 -6.08 5.51 6.41
C ALA A 37 -7.10 4.67 7.22
N ASP A 38 -8.29 4.48 6.68
CA ASP A 38 -9.32 3.60 7.23
C ASP A 38 -8.86 2.13 7.25
N TRP A 39 -8.19 1.64 6.21
CA TRP A 39 -7.62 0.29 6.22
C TRP A 39 -6.51 0.12 7.25
N LEU A 40 -5.69 1.15 7.47
CA LEU A 40 -4.68 1.11 8.53
C LEU A 40 -5.36 0.99 9.91
N ALA A 41 -6.41 1.78 10.15
CA ALA A 41 -7.17 1.72 11.39
C ALA A 41 -7.87 0.37 11.61
N GLU A 42 -8.46 -0.22 10.57
CA GLU A 42 -9.07 -1.57 10.63
C GLU A 42 -8.06 -2.66 11.00
N MET A 43 -6.78 -2.45 10.68
CA MET A 43 -5.68 -3.37 11.03
C MET A 43 -5.00 -3.03 12.36
N ASP A 44 -5.51 -2.04 13.12
CA ASP A 44 -4.88 -1.50 14.34
C ASP A 44 -3.47 -0.94 14.13
N TYR A 45 -3.26 -0.23 13.01
CA TYR A 45 -2.00 0.47 12.72
C TYR A 45 -2.20 1.98 12.57
N THR A 46 -1.33 2.75 13.22
CA THR A 46 -1.09 4.14 12.83
C THR A 46 -0.23 4.23 11.57
N ILE A 47 -0.17 5.41 10.94
CA ILE A 47 0.73 5.66 9.79
C ILE A 47 2.19 5.43 10.19
N ALA A 48 2.61 5.88 11.38
CA ALA A 48 3.98 5.72 11.84
C ALA A 48 4.35 4.23 12.01
N GLU A 49 3.48 3.46 12.67
CA GLU A 49 3.69 2.02 12.85
C GLU A 49 3.66 1.27 11.52
N ALA A 50 2.80 1.68 10.58
CA ALA A 50 2.76 1.10 9.24
C ALA A 50 4.08 1.34 8.48
N LEU A 51 4.64 2.55 8.59
CA LEU A 51 5.94 2.89 7.99
C LEU A 51 7.09 2.13 8.64
N ASP A 52 7.09 1.97 9.97
CA ASP A 52 8.10 1.18 10.70
C ASP A 52 8.00 -0.32 10.37
N ARG A 53 6.81 -0.81 10.01
CA ARG A 53 6.55 -2.22 9.72
C ARG A 53 6.99 -2.65 8.33
N ILE A 54 6.91 -1.75 7.35
CA ILE A 54 7.36 -2.03 5.97
C ILE A 54 8.85 -1.72 5.83
N ASP A 55 9.53 -2.41 4.91
CA ASP A 55 10.94 -2.17 4.68
C ASP A 55 11.19 -0.79 4.04
N SER A 56 12.34 -0.18 4.35
CA SER A 56 12.72 1.15 3.84
C SER A 56 12.76 1.22 2.31
N ASP A 57 13.06 0.09 1.65
CA ASP A 57 13.07 0.00 0.20
C ASP A 57 11.66 0.15 -0.37
N THR A 58 10.63 -0.25 0.36
CA THR A 58 9.23 -0.06 -0.02
C THR A 58 8.80 1.39 0.20
N VAL A 59 9.25 2.02 1.29
CA VAL A 59 8.90 3.42 1.64
C VAL A 59 9.28 4.39 0.51
N GLN A 60 10.49 4.25 -0.06
CA GLN A 60 10.95 5.11 -1.16
C GLN A 60 10.08 4.99 -2.43
N HIS A 61 9.35 3.89 -2.61
CA HIS A 61 8.53 3.64 -3.79
C HIS A 61 7.08 4.09 -3.65
N LEU A 62 6.61 4.42 -2.44
CA LEU A 62 5.20 4.73 -2.18
C LEU A 62 4.66 5.86 -3.08
N ARG A 63 5.42 6.96 -3.21
CA ARG A 63 4.99 8.13 -4.01
C ARG A 63 4.99 7.88 -5.51
N GLU A 64 5.88 7.04 -6.00
CA GLU A 64 5.93 6.68 -7.41
C GLU A 64 4.81 5.71 -7.77
N ALA A 65 4.57 4.71 -6.92
CA ALA A 65 3.47 3.77 -7.09
C ALA A 65 2.10 4.46 -7.07
N GLU A 66 1.86 5.41 -6.15
CA GLU A 66 0.63 6.22 -6.11
C GLU A 66 0.42 6.97 -7.44
N ARG A 67 1.46 7.63 -7.95
CA ARG A 67 1.39 8.37 -9.21
C ARG A 67 1.06 7.49 -10.40
N VAL A 68 1.58 6.27 -10.44
CA VAL A 68 1.26 5.30 -11.50
C VAL A 68 -0.22 4.92 -11.42
N LEU A 69 -0.71 4.54 -10.23
CA LEU A 69 -2.09 4.09 -10.07
C LEU A 69 -3.11 5.20 -10.32
N ARG A 70 -2.83 6.43 -9.90
CA ARG A 70 -3.69 7.60 -10.17
C ARG A 70 -3.81 7.93 -11.66
N ARG A 71 -2.89 7.48 -12.51
CA ARG A 71 -3.01 7.61 -13.97
C ARG A 71 -3.83 6.50 -14.61
N GLU A 72 -3.98 5.37 -13.93
CA GLU A 72 -4.73 4.19 -14.40
C GLU A 72 -6.20 4.24 -14.01
N VAL A 73 -6.51 4.87 -12.87
CA VAL A 73 -7.86 5.03 -12.34
C VAL A 73 -8.20 6.53 -12.36
N PRO A 74 -9.10 7.00 -13.26
CA PRO A 74 -9.50 8.41 -13.34
C PRO A 74 -10.30 8.88 -12.12
#